data_AF-A0A7V9HSS7-F1
#
_entry.id   AF-A0A7V9HSS7-F1
#
_cell.length_a   1.000
_cell.length_b   1.000
_cell.length_c   1.000
_cell.angle_alpha   90.00
_cell.angle_beta   90.00
_cell.angle_gamma   90.00
#
_symmetry.space_group_name_H-M   'P 1'
#
loop_
_entity.id
_entity.type
_entity.pdbx_description
1 polymer ?
#
loop_
_entity_poly.entity_id
_entity_poly.type
_entity_poly.pdbx_seq_one_letter_code
_entity_poly.pdbx_strand_id
1 'polypeptide(L)' 'MDLTLSPSELELRDEIRAWLEANDPGPEPDELDQVIPFRREWQRKLHE' A
#
# COMPACT_ATOMS: atom_id res chain seq x y z
N MET A 1 -17.95 -24.17 -2.08
CA MET A 1 -17.53 -22.83 -2.50
C MET A 1 -16.02 -22.87 -2.56
N ASP A 2 -15.43 -22.59 -3.72
CA ASP A 2 -13.99 -22.48 -3.83
C ASP A 2 -13.60 -21.04 -3.43
N LEU A 3 -12.63 -20.92 -2.52
CA LEU A 3 -12.14 -19.64 -1.97
C LEU A 3 -10.69 -19.38 -2.40
N THR A 4 -10.17 -20.16 -3.35
CA THR A 4 -8.86 -19.93 -3.94
C THR A 4 -8.93 -18.80 -4.96
N LEU A 5 -7.81 -18.08 -5.11
CA LEU A 5 -7.68 -17.05 -6.13
C LEU A 5 -7.48 -17.72 -7.50
N SER A 6 -8.18 -17.21 -8.50
CA SER A 6 -7.90 -17.50 -9.91
C SER A 6 -6.50 -17.03 -10.31
N PRO A 7 -5.93 -17.54 -11.41
CA PRO A 7 -4.61 -17.11 -11.89
C PRO A 7 -4.48 -15.60 -12.08
N SER A 8 -5.49 -14.92 -12.64
CA SER A 8 -5.47 -13.47 -12.83
C SER A 8 -5.52 -12.69 -11.51
N GLU A 9 -6.21 -13.22 -10.51
CA GLU A 9 -6.23 -12.60 -9.17
C GLU A 9 -4.89 -12.78 -8.44
N LEU A 10 -4.18 -13.90 -8.68
CA LEU A 10 -2.82 -14.10 -8.18
C LEU A 10 -1.84 -13.12 -8.80
N GLU A 11 -1.89 -12.94 -10.12
CA GLU A 11 -1.05 -11.97 -10.85
C GLU A 11 -1.29 -10.54 -10.35
N LEU A 12 -2.56 -10.12 -10.26
CA LEU A 12 -2.92 -8.79 -9.74
C LEU A 12 -2.45 -8.59 -8.29
N ARG A 13 -2.61 -9.61 -7.44
CA ARG A 13 -2.13 -9.56 -6.06
C ARG A 13 -0.62 -9.37 -5.98
N ASP A 14 0.12 -10.06 -6.82
CA ASP A 14 1.58 -10.00 -6.83
C ASP A 14 2.07 -8.65 -7.37
N GLU A 15 1.38 -8.08 -8.38
CA GLU A 15 1.61 -6.71 -8.85
C GLU A 15 1.38 -5.67 -7.75
N ILE A 16 0.23 -5.73 -7.06
CA ILE A 16 -0.09 -4.80 -5.98
C ILE A 16 0.92 -4.91 -4.84
N ARG A 17 1.34 -6.12 -4.47
CA ARG A 17 2.35 -6.33 -3.42
C ARG A 17 3.70 -5.75 -3.80
N ALA A 18 4.18 -6.01 -5.01
CA ALA A 18 5.43 -5.45 -5.49
C ALA A 18 5.37 -3.92 -5.51
N TRP A 19 4.24 -3.34 -5.93
CA TRP A 19 4.05 -1.89 -5.89
C TRP A 19 4.07 -1.35 -4.45
N LEU A 20 3.38 -1.99 -3.51
CA LEU A 20 3.37 -1.57 -2.10
C LEU A 20 4.77 -1.64 -1.48
N GLU A 21 5.52 -2.71 -1.73
CA GLU A 21 6.89 -2.87 -1.22
C GLU A 21 7.84 -1.81 -1.78
N ALA A 22 7.74 -1.51 -3.08
CA ALA A 22 8.56 -0.48 -3.70
C ALA A 22 8.19 0.95 -3.27
N ASN A 23 6.97 1.14 -2.74
CA ASN A 23 6.42 2.45 -2.47
C ASN A 23 6.15 2.76 -0.99
N ASP A 24 6.43 1.81 -0.09
CA ASP A 24 6.26 1.92 1.34
C ASP A 24 6.83 3.25 1.89
N PRO A 25 6.01 4.09 2.54
CA PRO A 25 6.48 5.34 3.15
C PRO A 25 7.34 5.09 4.40
N GLY A 26 7.42 3.85 4.88
CA GLY A 26 8.16 3.47 6.08
C GLY A 26 7.31 3.57 7.35
N PRO A 27 7.94 3.48 8.53
CA PRO A 27 7.22 3.49 9.80
C PRO A 27 6.53 4.84 10.04
N GLU A 28 5.28 4.79 10.50
CA GLU A 28 4.53 5.98 10.90
C GLU A 28 5.20 6.65 12.12
N PRO A 29 5.37 7.99 12.14
CA PRO A 29 5.86 8.71 13.31
C PRO A 29 4.90 8.65 14.50
N ASP A 30 5.40 8.84 15.73
CA ASP A 30 4.55 8.88 16.93
C ASP A 30 3.93 10.27 17.20
N GLU A 31 4.61 11.33 16.76
CA GLU A 31 4.22 12.71 17.04
C GLU A 31 3.14 13.21 16.07
N LEU A 32 2.05 13.76 16.61
CA LEU A 32 0.85 14.13 15.83
C LEU A 32 1.15 15.15 14.72
N ASP A 33 2.09 16.06 14.94
CA ASP A 33 2.53 17.06 13.97
C ASP A 33 3.26 16.44 12.76
N GLN A 34 3.84 15.26 12.93
CA GLN A 34 4.53 14.49 11.88
C GLN A 34 3.61 13.45 11.22
N VAL A 35 2.65 12.88 11.97
CA VAL A 35 1.69 11.89 11.45
C VAL A 35 0.81 12.46 10.32
N ILE A 36 0.31 13.69 10.46
CA ILE A 36 -0.59 14.26 9.46
C ILE A 36 0.10 14.49 8.10
N PRO A 37 1.30 15.10 8.02
CA PRO A 37 2.07 15.16 6.78
C PRO A 37 2.40 13.79 6.19
N PHE A 38 2.86 12.84 7.02
CA PHE A 38 3.19 11.47 6.59
C PHE A 38 2.01 10.79 5.90
N ARG A 39 0.83 10.80 6.53
CA ARG A 39 -0.39 10.20 5.96
C ARG A 39 -0.86 10.89 4.68
N ARG A 40 -0.72 12.22 4.58
CA ARG A 40 -1.08 12.98 3.38
C ARG A 40 -0.18 12.66 2.20
N GLU A 41 1.11 12.51 2.45
CA GLU A 41 2.05 12.11 1.42
C GLU A 41 1.76 10.70 0.92
N TRP A 42 1.49 9.77 1.84
CA TRP A 42 1.09 8.43 1.47
C TRP A 42 -0.21 8.39 0.66
N GLN A 43 -1.24 9.12 1.12
CA GLN A 43 -2.51 9.21 0.40
C GLN A 43 -2.33 9.76 -1.04
N ARG A 44 -1.47 10.76 -1.22
CA ARG A 44 -1.18 11.32 -2.55
C ARG A 44 -0.59 10.26 -3.47
N LYS A 45 0.39 9.50 -2.97
CA LYS A 45 1.06 8.43 -3.71
C LYS A 45 0.14 7.28 -4.10
N LEU A 46 -0.86 6.97 -3.27
CA LEU A 46 -1.89 5.96 -3.57
C LEU A 46 -2.91 6.41 -4.62
N HIS A 47 -3.08 7.71 -4.82
CA HIS A 47 -4.07 8.27 -5.75
C HIS A 47 -3.48 8.48 -7.16
N GLU A 48 -2.17 8.65 -7.29
CA GLU A 48 -1.45 8.82 -8.56
C GLU A 48 -1.41 7.53 -9.39
#